data_AF-A0AAD9V556-F1
#
_entry.id   AF-A0AAD9V556-F1
#
_cell.length_a   1.000
_cell.length_b   1.000
_cell.length_c   1.000
_cell.angle_alpha   90.00
_cell.angle_beta   90.00
_cell.angle_gamma   90.00
#
_symmetry.space_group_name_H-M   'P 1'
#
loop_
_entity.id
_entity.type
_entity.pdbx_description
1 polymer ?
#
loop_
_entity_poly.entity_id
_entity_poly.type
_entity_poly.pdbx_seq_one_letter_code
_entity_poly.pdbx_strand_id
1 'polypeptide(L)'
;MGTKVILQSQEVHPEVQEILLKSKPQKVGRNWHKPKISARRLAVLRKQSIAQGYYWPDKPMVDRGLDRLPKGHKYEKRKQERLAQVEENMKNMGRIIEDYRNRMHELRAKRREEKQQAKLKALEAQRLGFNLKDPRALQMLGGDKKSKRQRQKKT
;
A
#
# COMPACT_ATOMS: atom_id res chain seq x y z
N MET A 1 5.42 62.21 -13.40
CA MET A 1 4.77 62.75 -12.19
C MET A 1 3.57 61.88 -11.86
N GLY A 2 3.79 60.73 -11.23
CA GLY A 2 2.71 59.83 -10.84
C GLY A 2 2.03 60.38 -9.60
N THR A 3 0.76 60.79 -9.72
CA THR A 3 -0.06 61.17 -8.58
C THR A 3 -0.10 60.00 -7.60
N LYS A 4 0.43 60.21 -6.39
CA LYS A 4 0.19 59.31 -5.27
C LYS A 4 -1.33 59.25 -5.07
N VAL A 5 -1.95 58.15 -5.45
CA VAL A 5 -3.29 57.80 -5.00
C VAL A 5 -3.14 57.56 -3.50
N ILE A 6 -3.35 58.63 -2.72
CA ILE A 6 -3.58 58.53 -1.29
C ILE A 6 -4.91 57.80 -1.20
N LEU A 7 -4.87 56.47 -1.17
CA LEU A 7 -5.97 55.67 -0.66
C LEU A 7 -6.22 56.24 0.73
N GLN A 8 -7.24 57.08 0.88
CA GLN A 8 -7.78 57.43 2.18
C GLN A 8 -8.03 56.08 2.85
N SER A 9 -7.19 55.72 3.81
CA SER A 9 -7.48 54.63 4.71
C SER A 9 -8.81 55.02 5.36
N GLN A 10 -9.92 54.47 4.86
CA GLN A 10 -11.23 54.79 5.41
C GLN A 10 -11.16 54.47 6.88
N GLU A 11 -11.25 55.51 7.71
CA GLU A 11 -11.20 55.37 9.15
C GLU A 11 -12.35 54.46 9.56
N VAL A 12 -12.01 53.35 10.22
CA VAL A 12 -13.02 52.39 10.68
C VAL A 12 -13.82 53.08 11.77
N HIS A 13 -15.16 53.08 11.63
CA HIS A 13 -16.06 53.67 12.61
C HIS A 13 -15.77 53.10 14.03
N PRO A 14 -15.79 53.92 15.10
CA PRO A 14 -15.38 53.50 16.45
C PRO A 14 -16.14 52.27 16.95
N GLU A 15 -17.43 52.14 16.62
CA GLU A 15 -18.22 50.95 16.97
C GLU A 15 -17.69 49.67 16.31
N VAL A 16 -17.32 49.76 15.03
CA VAL A 16 -16.75 48.64 14.28
C VAL A 16 -15.38 48.29 14.85
N GLN A 17 -14.59 49.28 15.24
CA GLN A 17 -13.30 49.08 15.89
C GLN A 17 -13.44 48.30 17.21
N GLU A 18 -14.41 48.67 18.05
CA GLU A 18 -14.70 47.93 19.28
C GLU A 18 -15.13 46.49 19.03
N ILE A 19 -16.01 46.27 18.05
CA ILE A 19 -16.48 44.95 17.67
C ILE A 19 -15.31 44.07 17.22
N LEU A 20 -14.42 44.62 16.40
CA LEU A 20 -13.23 43.92 15.91
C LEU A 20 -12.27 43.57 17.05
N LEU A 21 -12.06 44.45 18.03
CA LEU A 21 -11.25 44.15 19.21
C LEU A 21 -11.85 43.02 20.04
N LYS A 22 -13.17 43.05 20.29
CA LYS A 22 -13.90 42.01 21.04
C LYS A 22 -13.98 40.67 20.30
N SER A 23 -13.79 40.68 18.98
CA SER A 23 -13.79 39.50 18.11
C SER A 23 -12.49 38.70 18.11
N LYS A 24 -11.39 39.30 18.56
CA LYS A 24 -10.08 38.64 18.60
C LYS A 24 -9.93 37.84 19.91
N PRO A 25 -9.32 36.64 19.86
CA PRO A 25 -8.94 35.93 21.08
C PRO A 25 -7.87 36.74 21.82
N GLN A 26 -7.91 36.68 23.15
CA GLN A 26 -6.96 37.40 24.00
C GLN A 26 -6.06 36.40 24.72
N LYS A 27 -4.75 36.67 24.74
CA LYS A 27 -3.80 35.88 25.52
C LYS A 27 -3.78 36.42 26.95
N VAL A 28 -4.17 35.60 27.92
CA VAL A 28 -4.14 35.96 29.35
C VAL A 28 -3.20 34.98 30.05
N GLY A 29 -2.02 35.48 30.42
CA GLY A 29 -0.92 34.65 30.91
C GLY A 29 -0.49 33.61 29.87
N ARG A 30 -0.61 32.32 30.21
CA ARG A 30 -0.23 31.20 29.33
C ARG A 30 -1.38 30.72 28.42
N ASN A 31 -2.62 31.10 28.72
CA ASN A 31 -3.80 30.56 28.05
C ASN A 31 -4.39 31.56 27.05
N TRP A 32 -4.97 31.02 25.98
CA TRP A 32 -5.75 31.79 25.02
C TRP A 32 -7.22 31.76 25.40
N HIS A 33 -7.79 32.92 25.68
CA HIS A 33 -9.21 33.07 25.92
C HIS A 33 -9.96 33.26 24.61
N LYS A 34 -11.10 32.57 24.49
CA LYS A 34 -12.05 32.74 23.38
C LYS A 34 -12.49 34.20 23.26
N PRO A 35 -12.82 34.68 22.05
CA PRO A 35 -13.32 36.04 21.86
C PRO A 35 -14.64 36.25 22.60
N LYS A 36 -14.91 37.51 22.99
CA LYS A 36 -16.14 37.90 23.68
C LYS A 36 -17.37 37.76 22.76
N ILE A 37 -17.17 37.90 21.45
CA ILE A 37 -18.21 37.79 20.43
C ILE A 37 -17.98 36.50 19.63
N SER A 38 -19.01 35.67 19.49
CA SER A 38 -18.95 34.46 18.66
C SER A 38 -18.89 34.78 17.17
N ALA A 39 -18.30 33.89 16.36
CA ALA A 39 -18.18 34.09 14.92
C ALA A 39 -19.53 34.34 14.22
N ARG A 40 -20.60 33.65 14.66
CA ARG A 40 -21.96 33.87 14.15
C ARG A 40 -22.47 35.27 14.47
N ARG A 41 -22.32 35.73 15.71
CA ARG A 41 -22.75 37.07 16.13
C ARG A 41 -21.94 38.16 15.42
N LEU A 42 -20.64 37.94 15.22
CA LEU A 42 -19.78 38.82 14.43
C LEU A 42 -20.28 38.98 13.00
N ALA A 43 -20.69 37.88 12.35
CA ALA A 43 -21.23 37.93 10.98
C ALA A 43 -22.55 38.73 10.89
N VAL A 44 -23.40 38.64 11.91
CA VAL A 44 -24.62 39.46 12.02
C VAL A 44 -24.27 40.93 12.19
N LEU A 45 -23.37 41.25 13.12
CA LEU A 45 -22.90 42.62 13.35
C LEU A 45 -22.25 43.22 12.11
N ARG A 46 -21.44 42.45 11.38
CA ARG A 46 -20.86 42.88 10.09
C ARG A 46 -21.94 43.30 9.10
N LYS A 47 -22.98 42.48 8.94
CA LYS A 47 -24.10 42.81 8.02
C LYS A 47 -24.82 44.07 8.47
N GLN A 48 -25.06 44.24 9.77
CA GLN A 48 -25.70 45.43 10.33
C GLN A 48 -24.85 46.68 10.13
N SER A 49 -23.56 46.64 10.42
CA SER A 49 -22.64 47.77 10.22
C SER A 49 -22.53 48.15 8.75
N ILE A 50 -22.48 47.18 7.83
CA ILE A 50 -22.51 47.45 6.39
C ILE A 50 -23.84 48.08 5.97
N ALA A 51 -24.98 47.60 6.49
CA ALA A 51 -26.29 48.17 6.20
C ALA A 51 -26.45 49.60 6.71
N GLN A 52 -25.77 49.95 7.81
CA GLN A 52 -25.68 51.32 8.35
C GLN A 52 -24.72 52.22 7.56
N GLY A 53 -24.01 51.67 6.56
CA GLY A 53 -23.04 52.42 5.74
C GLY A 53 -21.63 52.48 6.33
N TYR A 54 -21.34 51.77 7.42
CA TYR A 54 -20.01 51.73 8.00
C TYR A 54 -19.06 50.83 7.20
N TYR A 55 -17.82 51.29 7.06
CA TYR A 55 -16.75 50.51 6.45
C TYR A 55 -16.34 49.34 7.37
N TRP A 56 -16.28 48.13 6.79
CA TRP A 56 -15.80 46.93 7.46
C TRP A 56 -14.53 46.42 6.77
N PRO A 57 -13.40 46.28 7.48
CA PRO A 57 -12.13 45.95 6.85
C PRO A 57 -12.13 44.53 6.26
N ASP A 58 -11.53 44.41 5.07
CA ASP A 58 -11.36 43.12 4.42
C ASP A 58 -10.34 42.25 5.14
N LYS A 59 -10.61 40.93 5.14
CA LYS A 59 -9.65 39.95 5.65
C LYS A 59 -8.64 39.64 4.56
N PRO A 60 -7.34 39.59 4.87
CA PRO A 60 -6.36 39.13 3.91
C PRO A 60 -6.71 37.70 3.46
N MET A 61 -6.59 37.44 2.17
CA MET A 61 -6.77 36.10 1.63
C MET A 61 -5.69 35.17 2.21
N VAL A 62 -6.07 33.93 2.52
CA VAL A 62 -5.09 32.90 2.88
C VAL A 62 -4.24 32.61 1.64
N ASP A 63 -2.92 32.60 1.81
CA ASP A 63 -2.00 32.21 0.75
C ASP A 63 -2.22 30.73 0.39
N ARG A 64 -2.81 30.48 -0.79
CA ARG A 64 -3.08 29.14 -1.32
C ARG A 64 -1.86 28.52 -2.01
N GLY A 65 -0.75 29.26 -2.14
CA GLY A 65 0.48 28.75 -2.76
C GLY A 65 1.12 27.58 -2.00
N LEU A 66 0.79 27.42 -0.70
CA LEU A 66 1.23 26.33 0.15
C LEU A 66 0.19 25.20 0.30
N ASP A 67 -0.88 25.22 -0.49
CA ASP A 67 -1.88 24.15 -0.44
C ASP A 67 -1.21 22.81 -0.77
N ARG A 68 -1.50 21.80 0.06
CA ARG A 68 -0.91 20.47 -0.10
C ARG A 68 -1.35 19.87 -1.42
N LEU A 69 -0.37 19.40 -2.19
CA LEU A 69 -0.62 18.62 -3.40
C LEU A 69 -1.48 17.38 -3.07
N PRO A 70 -2.37 16.97 -3.98
CA PRO A 70 -3.22 15.82 -3.77
C PRO A 70 -2.38 14.56 -3.59
N LYS A 71 -2.82 13.67 -2.69
CA LYS A 71 -2.09 12.45 -2.32
C LYS A 71 -1.82 11.50 -3.49
N GLY A 72 -2.66 11.51 -4.54
CA GLY A 72 -2.62 10.56 -5.65
C GLY A 72 -3.08 9.14 -5.27
N HIS A 73 -3.42 8.32 -6.27
CA HIS A 73 -3.85 6.94 -6.02
C HIS A 73 -2.66 6.00 -5.79
N LYS A 74 -2.91 4.90 -5.06
CA LYS A 74 -1.88 3.88 -4.76
C LYS A 74 -1.27 3.26 -6.02
N TYR A 75 -2.08 3.05 -7.07
CA TYR A 75 -1.60 2.45 -8.32
C TYR A 75 -0.69 3.38 -9.12
N GLU A 76 -0.89 4.70 -9.02
CA GLU A 76 -0.07 5.71 -9.72
C GLU A 76 1.33 5.76 -9.12
N LYS A 77 1.40 5.80 -7.78
CA LYS A 77 2.66 5.74 -7.04
C LYS A 77 3.48 4.49 -7.36
N ARG A 78 2.81 3.35 -7.48
CA ARG A 78 3.45 2.04 -7.71
C ARG A 78 3.67 1.71 -9.18
N LYS A 79 3.24 2.58 -10.11
CA LYS A 79 3.34 2.29 -11.54
C LYS A 79 4.79 2.11 -11.97
N GLN A 80 5.68 2.98 -11.48
CA GLN A 80 7.11 2.93 -11.82
C GLN A 80 7.79 1.67 -11.28
N GLU A 81 7.56 1.34 -10.00
CA GLU A 81 8.06 0.11 -9.37
C GLU A 81 7.62 -1.14 -10.14
N ARG A 82 6.35 -1.19 -10.54
CA ARG A 82 5.80 -2.31 -11.30
C ARG A 82 6.49 -2.45 -12.66
N LEU A 83 6.71 -1.34 -13.36
CA LEU A 83 7.36 -1.35 -14.67
C LEU A 83 8.82 -1.82 -14.57
N ALA A 84 9.55 -1.36 -13.55
CA ALA A 84 10.92 -1.81 -13.30
C ALA A 84 10.98 -3.33 -13.05
N GLN A 85 10.07 -3.86 -12.24
CA GLN A 85 10.03 -5.29 -11.97
C GLN A 85 9.66 -6.13 -13.21
N VAL A 86 8.79 -5.61 -14.07
CA VAL A 86 8.51 -6.25 -15.36
C VAL A 86 9.78 -6.28 -16.22
N GLU A 87 10.52 -5.18 -16.28
CA GLU A 87 11.77 -5.11 -17.05
C GLU A 87 12.82 -6.11 -16.55
N GLU A 88 13.01 -6.22 -15.24
CA GLU A 88 13.92 -7.21 -14.64
C GLU A 88 13.51 -8.65 -14.96
N ASN A 89 12.20 -8.95 -14.87
CA ASN A 89 11.68 -10.28 -15.19
C ASN A 89 11.89 -10.61 -16.68
N MET A 90 11.71 -9.62 -17.57
CA MET A 90 11.94 -9.80 -19.00
C MET A 90 13.42 -10.02 -19.31
N LYS A 91 14.35 -9.33 -18.63
CA LYS A 91 15.79 -9.57 -18.75
C LYS A 91 16.17 -10.99 -18.32
N ASN A 92 15.56 -11.49 -17.25
CA ASN A 92 15.85 -12.81 -16.70
C ASN A 92 15.12 -13.98 -17.40
N MET A 93 14.28 -13.69 -18.40
CA MET A 93 13.41 -14.68 -19.04
C MET A 93 14.16 -15.86 -19.65
N GLY A 94 15.31 -15.62 -20.28
CA GLY A 94 16.14 -16.68 -20.89
C GLY A 94 16.59 -17.72 -19.87
N ARG A 95 17.15 -17.26 -18.74
CA ARG A 95 17.59 -18.12 -17.63
C ARG A 95 16.43 -18.94 -17.05
N ILE A 96 15.27 -18.30 -16.83
CA ILE A 96 14.08 -18.98 -16.29
C ILE A 96 13.63 -20.11 -17.21
N ILE A 97 13.67 -19.90 -18.54
CA ILE A 97 13.31 -20.90 -19.54
C ILE A 97 14.30 -22.07 -19.52
N GLU A 98 15.60 -21.82 -19.44
CA GLU A 98 16.64 -22.85 -19.38
C GLU A 98 16.51 -23.71 -18.12
N ASP A 99 16.37 -23.07 -16.96
CA ASP A 99 16.17 -23.75 -15.68
C ASP A 99 14.93 -24.66 -15.72
N TYR A 100 13.83 -24.18 -16.32
CA TYR A 100 12.62 -24.96 -16.51
C TYR A 100 12.84 -26.18 -17.41
N ARG A 101 13.51 -25.99 -18.56
CA ARG A 101 13.82 -27.08 -19.49
C ARG A 101 14.67 -28.16 -18.82
N ASN A 102 15.72 -27.76 -18.12
CA ASN A 102 16.63 -28.67 -17.41
C ASN A 102 15.88 -29.49 -16.35
N ARG A 103 15.06 -28.84 -15.53
CA ARG A 103 14.20 -29.53 -14.55
C ARG A 103 13.28 -30.56 -15.21
N MET A 104 12.70 -30.24 -16.37
CA MET A 104 11.85 -31.18 -17.11
C MET A 104 12.63 -32.35 -17.72
N HIS A 105 13.87 -32.13 -18.17
CA HIS A 105 14.76 -33.18 -18.63
C HIS A 105 15.12 -34.15 -17.50
N GLU A 106 15.51 -33.63 -16.33
CA GLU A 106 15.83 -34.43 -15.14
C GLU A 106 14.63 -35.27 -14.69
N LEU A 107 13.43 -34.67 -14.63
CA LEU A 107 12.21 -35.38 -14.28
C LEU A 107 11.90 -36.53 -15.26
N ARG A 108 12.15 -36.32 -16.55
CA ARG A 108 11.96 -37.37 -17.57
C ARG A 108 13.02 -38.47 -17.45
N ALA A 109 14.28 -38.12 -17.20
CA ALA A 109 15.37 -39.07 -16.99
C ALA A 109 15.08 -39.97 -15.78
N LYS A 110 14.73 -39.37 -14.64
CA LYS A 110 14.35 -40.10 -13.42
C LYS A 110 13.20 -41.07 -13.66
N ARG A 111 12.15 -40.64 -14.37
CA ARG A 111 11.03 -41.53 -14.74
C ARG A 111 11.46 -42.70 -15.63
N ARG A 112 12.45 -42.53 -16.51
CA ARG A 112 12.98 -43.61 -17.34
C ARG A 112 13.79 -44.59 -16.49
N GLU A 113 14.63 -44.10 -15.60
CA GLU A 113 15.41 -44.93 -14.66
C GLU A 113 14.49 -45.75 -13.75
N GLU A 114 13.46 -45.13 -13.17
CA GLU A 114 12.45 -45.82 -12.35
C GLU A 114 11.75 -46.93 -13.14
N LYS A 115 11.41 -46.69 -14.42
CA LYS A 115 10.83 -47.72 -15.30
C LYS A 115 11.81 -48.86 -15.59
N GLN A 116 13.09 -48.55 -15.82
CA GLN A 116 14.11 -49.57 -16.07
C GLN A 116 14.35 -50.41 -14.82
N GLN A 117 14.48 -49.79 -13.65
CA GLN A 117 14.61 -50.48 -12.36
C GLN A 117 13.39 -51.35 -12.07
N ALA A 118 12.18 -50.86 -12.33
CA ALA A 118 10.96 -51.64 -12.19
C ALA A 118 10.95 -52.86 -13.13
N LYS A 119 11.42 -52.70 -14.38
CA LYS A 119 11.53 -53.80 -15.34
C LYS A 119 12.56 -54.84 -14.90
N LEU A 120 13.74 -54.41 -14.43
CA LEU A 120 14.77 -55.32 -13.89
C LEU A 120 14.25 -56.09 -12.69
N LYS A 121 13.63 -55.39 -11.73
CA LYS A 121 13.01 -56.02 -10.54
C LYS A 121 11.92 -57.02 -10.92
N ALA A 122 11.15 -56.73 -11.97
CA ALA A 122 10.14 -57.66 -12.47
C ALA A 122 10.76 -58.93 -13.08
N LEU A 123 11.85 -58.79 -13.84
CA LEU A 123 12.59 -59.93 -14.40
C LEU A 123 13.25 -60.78 -13.30
N GLU A 124 13.84 -60.16 -12.28
CA GLU A 124 14.40 -60.85 -11.12
C GLU A 124 13.33 -61.63 -10.35
N ALA A 125 12.16 -61.02 -10.10
CA ALA A 125 11.04 -61.71 -9.47
C ALA A 125 10.55 -62.90 -10.29
N GLN A 126 10.48 -62.77 -11.62
CA GLN A 126 10.13 -63.86 -12.52
C GLN A 126 11.15 -65.01 -12.47
N ARG A 127 12.45 -64.70 -12.44
CA ARG A 127 13.52 -65.72 -12.31
C ARG A 127 13.43 -66.50 -11.00
N LEU A 128 13.04 -65.83 -9.92
CA LEU A 128 12.86 -66.44 -8.59
C LEU A 128 11.49 -67.14 -8.44
N GLY A 129 10.64 -67.17 -9.47
CA GLY A 129 9.32 -67.82 -9.42
C GLY A 129 8.26 -67.05 -8.63
N PHE A 130 8.51 -65.78 -8.32
CA PHE A 130 7.60 -64.93 -7.54
C PHE A 130 6.63 -64.15 -8.45
N ASN A 131 5.33 -64.23 -8.18
CA ASN A 131 4.33 -63.39 -8.83
C ASN A 131 4.30 -61.99 -8.19
N LEU A 132 4.55 -60.94 -8.97
CA LEU A 132 4.60 -59.55 -8.47
C LEU A 132 3.26 -59.04 -7.90
N LYS A 133 2.14 -59.69 -8.20
CA LYS A 133 0.81 -59.34 -7.66
C LYS A 133 0.50 -60.00 -6.32
N ASP A 134 1.30 -60.99 -5.89
CA ASP A 134 1.06 -61.71 -4.63
C ASP A 134 1.76 -61.03 -3.44
N PRO A 135 1.03 -60.70 -2.36
CA PRO A 135 1.56 -59.90 -1.25
C PRO A 135 2.67 -60.59 -0.44
N ARG A 136 2.69 -61.93 -0.39
CA ARG A 136 3.73 -62.71 0.31
C ARG A 136 5.09 -62.64 -0.39
N ALA A 137 5.10 -62.59 -1.73
CA ALA A 137 6.32 -62.50 -2.53
C ALA A 137 6.97 -61.09 -2.45
N LEU A 138 6.15 -60.05 -2.41
CA LEU A 138 6.57 -58.65 -2.20
C LEU A 138 7.26 -58.44 -0.84
N GLN A 139 6.83 -59.16 0.19
CA GLN A 139 7.39 -59.10 1.54
C GLN A 139 8.80 -59.72 1.61
N MET A 140 9.06 -60.81 0.87
CA MET A 140 10.40 -61.42 0.75
C MET A 140 11.36 -60.61 -0.13
N LEU A 141 10.87 -59.96 -1.20
CA LEU A 141 11.64 -59.02 -2.04
C LEU A 141 11.88 -57.63 -1.38
N GLY A 142 11.58 -57.48 -0.09
CA GLY A 142 11.93 -56.30 0.71
C GLY A 142 10.96 -55.11 0.59
N GLY A 143 9.74 -55.31 0.08
CA GLY A 143 8.73 -54.25 -0.11
C GLY A 143 8.27 -53.53 1.18
N ASP A 144 8.42 -54.17 2.34
CA ASP A 144 7.86 -53.67 3.62
C ASP A 144 8.78 -52.76 4.44
N LYS A 145 10.04 -52.56 4.04
CA LYS A 145 10.97 -51.74 4.84
C LYS A 145 10.65 -50.23 4.79
N LYS A 146 9.99 -49.75 3.73
CA LYS A 146 9.60 -48.32 3.61
C LYS A 146 8.31 -47.97 4.37
N SER A 147 7.32 -48.87 4.45
CA SER A 147 6.05 -48.62 5.17
C SER A 147 6.23 -48.62 6.69
N LYS A 148 7.10 -49.49 7.24
CA LYS A 148 7.44 -49.51 8.69
C LYS A 148 8.14 -48.23 9.16
N ARG A 149 9.07 -47.68 8.36
CA ARG A 149 9.81 -46.45 8.70
C ARG A 149 8.94 -45.17 8.70
N GLN A 150 7.89 -45.10 7.87
CA GLN A 150 6.96 -43.97 7.90
C GLN A 150 5.98 -44.01 9.07
N ARG A 151 5.61 -45.20 9.56
CA ARG A 151 4.76 -45.35 10.75
C ARG A 151 5.48 -44.98 12.05
N GLN A 152 6.78 -45.26 12.17
CA GLN A 152 7.58 -44.93 13.36
C GLN A 152 7.96 -43.44 13.50
N LYS A 153 7.80 -42.63 12.44
CA LYS A 153 8.09 -41.18 12.48
C LYS A 153 6.88 -40.30 12.84
N LYS A 154 5.70 -40.89 13.02
CA LYS A 154 4.44 -40.20 13.37
C LYS A 154 4.01 -40.43 14.83
N THR A 155 4.89 -41.00 15.64
CA THR A 155 4.75 -41.14 17.10
C THR A 155 5.81 -40.31 17.77
#